data_AF-A0A1G1H5B2-F1
#
_entry.id   AF-A0A1G1H5B2-F1
#
_cell.length_a   1.000
_cell.length_b   1.000
_cell.length_c   1.000
_cell.angle_alpha   90.00
_cell.angle_beta   90.00
_cell.angle_gamma   90.00
#
_symmetry.space_group_name_H-M   'P 1'
#
loop_
_entity.id
_entity.type
_entity.pdbx_description
1 polymer ?
#
loop_
_entity_poly.entity_id
_entity_poly.type
_entity_poly.pdbx_seq_one_letter_code
_entity_poly.pdbx_strand_id
1 'polypeptide(L)'
;MPETDGQKIRTDRAILEEILEILRNQERRQSGKTEELPLSSADYAIRHSQIFSAVDILKTWVRLRGQAILLSKKAGILRYMRFDKEQGSDVLDDSIAIRNRDGEWVVTISNAKIAIVDKSGREFEKYSVGYGDRIKFQNGSSVVPWQEIVERDPYSIPILTEVAGKVAFGDIIKDVSVREEIDEVTGLSHKVVLVSSSHLRPRISIKDTKGTTTLARYLLPVGTYILVEKGDIVFPGDVLGKILIATLNTLNA
;
A
#
# COMPACT_ATOMS: atom_id res chain seq x y z
N MET A 1 -11.59 37.57 -22.81
CA MET A 1 -10.79 37.94 -21.63
C MET A 1 -10.67 36.71 -20.76
N PRO A 2 -9.47 36.16 -20.52
CA PRO A 2 -9.34 35.02 -19.62
C PRO A 2 -9.28 35.52 -18.16
N GLU A 3 -10.11 34.92 -17.32
CA GLU A 3 -10.14 35.17 -15.88
C GLU A 3 -8.86 34.62 -15.22
N THR A 4 -8.37 35.40 -14.24
CA THR A 4 -7.04 35.33 -13.65
C THR A 4 -6.82 34.16 -12.68
N ASP A 5 -5.68 33.50 -12.87
CA ASP A 5 -5.06 32.42 -12.07
C ASP A 5 -4.73 32.79 -10.59
N GLY A 6 -5.03 34.02 -10.15
CA GLY A 6 -4.64 34.55 -8.84
C GLY A 6 -5.52 34.14 -7.65
N GLN A 7 -6.69 33.55 -7.91
CA GLN A 7 -7.64 33.17 -6.86
C GLN A 7 -7.50 31.71 -6.40
N LYS A 8 -6.76 30.87 -7.13
CA LYS A 8 -6.58 29.44 -6.81
C LYS A 8 -5.54 29.18 -5.72
N ILE A 9 -4.41 29.92 -5.76
CA ILE A 9 -3.20 29.69 -4.93
C ILE A 9 -3.41 29.98 -3.43
N ARG A 10 -4.35 30.87 -3.08
CA ARG A 10 -4.63 31.21 -1.67
C ARG A 10 -5.33 30.09 -0.89
N THR A 11 -6.02 29.19 -1.59
CA THR A 11 -6.83 28.13 -0.97
C THR A 11 -5.98 26.95 -0.52
N ASP A 12 -4.95 26.60 -1.30
CA ASP A 12 -4.14 25.40 -1.09
C ASP A 12 -3.25 25.51 0.14
N ARG A 13 -2.72 26.71 0.42
CA ARG A 13 -1.91 26.97 1.61
C ARG A 13 -2.75 26.88 2.90
N ALA A 14 -3.97 27.41 2.89
CA ALA A 14 -4.86 27.34 4.05
C ALA A 14 -5.29 25.90 4.35
N ILE A 15 -5.59 25.12 3.32
CA ILE A 15 -5.92 23.69 3.44
C ILE A 15 -4.70 22.91 3.97
N LEU A 16 -3.50 23.21 3.48
CA LEU A 16 -2.27 22.57 3.94
C LEU A 16 -2.02 22.86 5.43
N GLU A 17 -2.15 24.11 5.88
CA GLU A 17 -1.99 24.49 7.29
C GLU A 17 -3.04 23.81 8.17
N GLU A 18 -4.28 23.67 7.69
CA GLU A 18 -5.35 22.95 8.39
C GLU A 18 -5.01 21.46 8.54
N ILE A 19 -4.57 20.80 7.46
CA ILE A 19 -4.13 19.40 7.48
C ILE A 19 -2.94 19.22 8.43
N LEU A 20 -1.95 20.13 8.38
CA LEU A 20 -0.78 20.08 9.25
C LEU A 20 -1.16 20.21 10.74
N GLU A 21 -2.09 21.10 11.08
CA GLU A 21 -2.55 21.26 12.45
C GLU A 21 -3.34 20.03 12.93
N ILE A 22 -4.10 19.37 12.05
CA ILE A 22 -4.79 18.13 12.38
C ILE A 22 -3.80 16.99 12.65
N LEU A 23 -2.77 16.82 11.82
CA LEU A 23 -1.73 15.80 12.01
C LEU A 23 -0.97 16.02 13.33
N ARG A 24 -0.58 17.27 13.64
CA ARG A 24 0.03 17.63 14.94
C ARG A 24 -0.87 17.24 16.11
N ASN A 25 -2.17 17.47 16.00
CA ASN A 25 -3.12 17.17 17.06
C ASN A 25 -3.40 15.66 17.22
N GLN A 26 -3.30 14.87 16.15
CA GLN A 26 -3.38 13.40 16.23
C GLN A 26 -2.14 12.80 16.93
N GLU A 27 -0.94 13.29 16.62
CA GLU A 27 0.29 12.86 17.30
C GLU A 27 0.30 13.21 18.78
N ARG A 28 -0.15 14.42 19.15
CA ARG A 28 -0.34 14.83 20.57
C ARG A 28 -1.29 13.91 21.33
N ARG A 29 -2.32 13.36 20.67
CA ARG A 29 -3.29 12.43 21.28
C ARG A 29 -2.73 11.03 21.44
N GLN A 30 -1.85 10.57 20.54
CA GLN A 30 -1.23 9.24 20.62
C GLN A 30 -0.05 9.20 21.59
N SER A 31 0.68 10.30 21.80
CA SER A 31 1.87 10.31 22.66
C SER A 31 1.57 10.41 24.16
N GLY A 32 0.36 10.85 24.56
CA GLY A 32 0.01 11.08 25.97
C GLY A 32 0.93 12.07 26.71
N LYS A 33 1.82 12.78 26.00
CA LYS A 33 2.84 13.66 26.54
C LYS A 33 2.81 15.00 25.82
N THR A 34 2.76 16.07 26.61
CA THR A 34 3.13 17.43 26.20
C THR A 34 4.65 17.52 26.11
N GLU A 35 5.25 16.85 25.13
CA GLU A 35 6.62 17.13 24.71
C GLU A 35 6.54 17.77 23.33
N GLU A 36 7.03 19.01 23.22
CA GLU A 36 7.17 19.70 21.93
C GLU A 36 8.07 18.85 21.02
N LEU A 37 7.49 18.29 19.96
CA LEU A 37 8.28 17.71 18.89
C LEU A 37 9.14 18.83 18.29
N PRO A 38 10.45 18.61 18.08
CA PRO A 38 11.29 19.61 17.46
C PRO A 38 10.69 19.98 16.10
N LEU A 39 10.66 21.29 15.83
CA LEU A 39 10.18 21.95 14.60
C LEU A 39 10.65 21.24 13.31
N SER A 40 11.71 20.43 13.39
CA SER A 40 12.26 19.68 12.28
C SER A 40 11.34 18.62 11.68
N SER A 41 10.33 18.05 12.33
CA SER A 41 9.56 16.96 11.65
C SER A 41 8.60 17.49 10.58
N ALA A 42 7.92 18.61 10.87
CA ALA A 42 7.10 19.33 9.90
C ALA A 42 7.97 20.12 8.91
N ASP A 43 9.03 20.79 9.38
CA ASP A 43 9.98 21.48 8.50
C ASP A 43 10.77 20.51 7.62
N TYR A 44 10.99 19.27 8.03
CA TYR A 44 11.63 18.23 7.21
C TYR A 44 10.69 17.75 6.10
N ALA A 45 9.39 17.61 6.39
CA ALA A 45 8.38 17.35 5.38
C ALA A 45 8.28 18.50 4.36
N ILE A 46 8.48 19.75 4.80
CA ILE A 46 8.53 20.95 3.94
C ILE A 46 9.84 21.03 3.14
N ARG A 47 10.99 20.71 3.74
CA ARG A 47 12.31 20.82 3.09
C ARG A 47 12.61 19.69 2.12
N HIS A 48 12.01 18.52 2.32
CA HIS A 48 12.19 17.34 1.46
C HIS A 48 10.96 17.05 0.59
N SER A 49 9.92 17.89 0.64
CA SER A 49 8.88 17.87 -0.39
C SER A 49 9.47 18.41 -1.69
N GLN A 50 9.91 17.50 -2.56
CA GLN A 50 9.87 17.79 -3.99
C GLN A 50 8.40 18.09 -4.35
N ILE A 51 8.09 19.38 -4.40
CA ILE A 51 6.95 20.07 -5.03
C ILE A 51 5.75 19.15 -5.33
N PHE A 52 4.66 19.30 -4.56
CA PHE A 52 3.33 18.90 -5.03
C PHE A 52 2.47 20.13 -5.28
N SER A 53 1.71 20.08 -6.37
CA SER A 53 0.75 21.11 -6.72
C SER A 53 -0.54 20.92 -5.90
N ALA A 54 -1.30 21.99 -5.71
CA ALA A 54 -2.69 22.03 -5.25
C ALA A 54 -3.58 20.84 -5.64
N VAL A 55 -3.33 20.27 -6.83
CA VAL A 55 -4.09 19.18 -7.44
C VAL A 55 -3.93 17.86 -6.69
N ASP A 56 -2.80 17.63 -6.02
CA ASP A 56 -2.51 16.39 -5.30
C ASP A 56 -3.20 16.35 -3.93
N ILE A 57 -3.35 17.50 -3.27
CA ILE A 57 -4.12 17.67 -2.02
C ILE A 57 -5.62 17.42 -2.27
N LEU A 58 -6.13 17.81 -3.44
CA LEU A 58 -7.51 17.51 -3.83
C LEU A 58 -7.77 16.01 -4.01
N LYS A 59 -6.72 15.22 -4.32
CA LYS A 59 -6.78 13.79 -4.60
C LYS A 59 -6.54 12.87 -3.39
N THR A 60 -6.73 13.31 -2.14
CA THR A 60 -6.86 12.44 -0.93
C THR A 60 -5.63 11.59 -0.53
N TRP A 61 -4.71 11.30 -1.46
CA TRP A 61 -3.48 10.55 -1.23
C TRP A 61 -2.33 11.53 -0.95
N VAL A 62 -1.70 11.40 0.21
CA VAL A 62 -0.54 12.17 0.66
C VAL A 62 0.67 11.26 0.69
N ARG A 63 1.84 11.72 0.22
CA ARG A 63 3.08 10.96 0.41
C ARG A 63 3.73 11.32 1.73
N LEU A 64 3.99 10.32 2.57
CA LEU A 64 4.65 10.49 3.85
C LEU A 64 5.55 9.29 4.10
N ARG A 65 6.81 9.52 4.51
CA ARG A 65 7.79 8.46 4.83
C ARG A 65 7.98 7.41 3.72
N GLY A 66 7.90 7.83 2.45
CA GLY A 66 8.01 6.94 1.29
C GLY A 66 6.77 6.10 0.99
N GLN A 67 5.68 6.28 1.74
CA GLN A 67 4.39 5.64 1.52
C GLN A 67 3.38 6.63 0.93
N ALA A 68 2.40 6.14 0.19
CA ALA A 68 1.20 6.87 -0.18
C ALA A 68 0.09 6.56 0.81
N ILE A 69 -0.47 7.59 1.43
CA ILE A 69 -1.45 7.48 2.51
C ILE A 69 -2.76 8.14 2.09
N LEU A 70 -3.89 7.47 2.29
CA LEU A 70 -5.23 7.99 2.05
C LEU A 70 -5.81 8.52 3.36
N LEU A 71 -6.26 9.78 3.37
CA LEU A 71 -6.95 10.40 4.51
C LEU A 71 -8.45 10.51 4.24
N SER A 72 -9.31 10.08 5.16
CA SER A 72 -10.75 10.37 5.03
C SER A 72 -11.00 11.89 5.13
N LYS A 73 -11.98 12.45 4.42
CA LYS A 73 -12.37 13.87 4.58
C LYS A 73 -13.60 14.04 5.48
N LYS A 74 -14.30 12.97 5.83
CA LYS A 74 -15.56 12.97 6.57
C LYS A 74 -15.55 11.94 7.70
N ALA A 75 -16.28 12.25 8.77
CA ALA A 75 -16.58 11.24 9.77
C ALA A 75 -17.62 10.26 9.21
N GLY A 76 -17.50 8.99 9.55
CA GLY A 76 -18.48 7.99 9.14
C GLY A 76 -18.09 6.58 9.50
N ILE A 77 -18.78 5.62 8.90
CA ILE A 77 -18.50 4.20 9.03
C ILE A 77 -17.74 3.76 7.78
N LEU A 78 -16.56 3.17 7.94
CA LEU A 78 -15.78 2.63 6.84
C LEU A 78 -16.41 1.33 6.37
N ARG A 79 -16.60 1.19 5.05
CA ARG A 79 -17.22 0.04 4.40
C ARG A 79 -16.32 -0.54 3.32
N TYR A 80 -16.14 -1.85 3.35
CA TYR A 80 -15.43 -2.59 2.30
C TYR A 80 -16.37 -2.91 1.15
N MET A 81 -15.90 -2.71 -0.08
CA MET A 81 -16.72 -2.86 -1.28
C MET A 81 -15.95 -3.51 -2.42
N ARG A 82 -16.68 -4.20 -3.28
CA ARG A 82 -16.18 -4.74 -4.55
C ARG A 82 -17.20 -4.51 -5.65
N PHE A 83 -16.73 -4.33 -6.89
CA PHE A 83 -17.62 -4.25 -8.04
C PHE A 83 -18.23 -5.64 -8.35
N ASP A 84 -19.55 -5.72 -8.33
CA ASP A 84 -20.32 -6.87 -8.78
C ASP A 84 -20.69 -6.66 -10.26
N LYS A 85 -20.24 -7.58 -11.13
CA LYS A 85 -20.49 -7.50 -12.57
C LYS A 85 -21.95 -7.80 -12.94
N GLU A 86 -22.61 -8.67 -12.19
CA GLU A 86 -24.00 -9.06 -12.45
C GLU A 86 -24.95 -7.91 -12.07
N GLN A 87 -24.64 -7.23 -10.98
CA GLN A 87 -25.42 -6.08 -10.50
C GLN A 87 -24.96 -4.74 -11.11
N GLY A 88 -23.83 -4.71 -11.82
CA GLY A 88 -23.26 -3.51 -12.42
C GLY A 88 -22.92 -2.40 -11.41
N SER A 89 -22.72 -2.75 -10.14
CA SER A 89 -22.58 -1.80 -9.04
C SER A 89 -21.62 -2.29 -7.95
N ASP A 90 -21.18 -1.38 -7.09
CA ASP A 90 -20.34 -1.72 -5.94
C ASP A 90 -21.20 -2.30 -4.82
N VAL A 91 -20.85 -3.50 -4.34
CA VAL A 91 -21.54 -4.19 -3.25
C VAL A 91 -20.61 -4.31 -2.05
N LEU A 92 -21.18 -4.40 -0.85
CA LEU A 92 -20.42 -4.65 0.38
C LEU A 92 -19.77 -6.03 0.32
N ASP A 93 -18.47 -6.10 0.63
CA ASP A 93 -17.72 -7.36 0.58
C ASP A 93 -16.59 -7.36 1.61
N ASP A 94 -16.75 -8.17 2.66
CA ASP A 94 -15.76 -8.30 3.73
C ASP A 94 -14.50 -9.04 3.27
N SER A 95 -14.57 -9.79 2.17
CA SER A 95 -13.48 -10.65 1.70
C SER A 95 -12.39 -9.89 0.93
N ILE A 96 -12.53 -8.58 0.71
CA ILE A 96 -11.55 -7.79 -0.04
C ILE A 96 -10.17 -7.72 0.64
N ALA A 97 -10.14 -7.90 1.96
CA ALA A 97 -8.94 -7.78 2.77
C ALA A 97 -8.88 -8.88 3.84
N ILE A 98 -7.66 -9.29 4.15
CA ILE A 98 -7.36 -10.28 5.19
C ILE A 98 -6.53 -9.63 6.28
N ARG A 99 -6.60 -10.15 7.50
CA ARG A 99 -5.79 -9.66 8.61
C ARG A 99 -4.45 -10.40 8.65
N ASN A 100 -3.35 -9.67 8.55
CA ASN A 100 -2.00 -10.25 8.65
C ASN A 100 -1.60 -10.48 10.11
N ARG A 101 -0.42 -11.10 10.31
CA ARG A 101 0.14 -11.39 11.64
C ARG A 101 0.47 -10.13 12.47
N ASP A 102 0.70 -9.00 11.80
CA ASP A 102 0.95 -7.70 12.44
C ASP A 102 -0.36 -6.98 12.84
N GLY A 103 -1.50 -7.62 12.55
CA GLY A 103 -2.83 -7.13 12.90
C GLY A 103 -3.41 -6.12 11.91
N GLU A 104 -2.73 -5.86 10.79
CA GLU A 104 -3.15 -4.95 9.72
C GLU A 104 -4.08 -5.66 8.71
N TRP A 105 -4.98 -4.91 8.08
CA TRP A 105 -5.82 -5.43 7.01
C TRP A 105 -5.15 -5.20 5.66
N VAL A 106 -4.84 -6.28 4.94
CA VAL A 106 -4.16 -6.23 3.65
C VAL A 106 -5.14 -6.60 2.55
N VAL A 107 -5.29 -5.75 1.54
CA VAL A 107 -6.18 -5.99 0.41
C VAL A 107 -5.62 -7.11 -0.47
N THR A 108 -6.42 -8.14 -0.73
CA THR A 108 -6.06 -9.30 -1.56
C THR A 108 -6.86 -9.39 -2.86
N ILE A 109 -7.85 -8.53 -3.03
CA ILE A 109 -8.68 -8.48 -4.24
C ILE A 109 -8.32 -7.26 -5.09
N SER A 110 -8.12 -7.48 -6.38
CA SER A 110 -7.97 -6.38 -7.35
C SER A 110 -9.31 -5.67 -7.59
N ASN A 111 -9.27 -4.36 -7.81
CA ASN A 111 -10.46 -3.50 -7.97
C ASN A 111 -11.36 -3.41 -6.73
N ALA A 112 -10.80 -3.65 -5.54
CA ALA A 112 -11.47 -3.40 -4.29
C ALA A 112 -11.65 -1.89 -4.05
N LYS A 113 -12.65 -1.54 -3.25
CA LYS A 113 -12.96 -0.17 -2.87
C LYS A 113 -13.24 -0.10 -1.38
N ILE A 114 -13.07 1.08 -0.83
CA ILE A 114 -13.60 1.43 0.49
C ILE A 114 -14.51 2.65 0.35
N ALA A 115 -15.56 2.69 1.15
CA ALA A 115 -16.46 3.82 1.24
C ALA A 115 -16.56 4.31 2.69
N ILE A 116 -16.78 5.61 2.86
CA ILE A 116 -17.18 6.18 4.14
C ILE A 116 -18.66 6.52 4.04
N VAL A 117 -19.48 5.91 4.89
CA VAL A 117 -20.93 6.07 4.89
C VAL A 117 -21.43 6.72 6.17
N ASP A 118 -22.59 7.38 6.10
CA ASP A 118 -23.29 7.84 7.30
C ASP A 118 -24.03 6.71 8.03
N LYS A 119 -24.69 7.05 9.14
CA LYS A 119 -25.47 6.09 9.93
C LYS A 119 -26.66 5.47 9.18
N SER A 120 -27.15 6.13 8.13
CA SER A 120 -28.21 5.62 7.27
C SER A 120 -27.70 4.76 6.11
N GLY A 121 -26.37 4.65 5.95
CA GLY A 121 -25.74 3.91 4.85
C GLY A 121 -25.53 4.73 3.59
N ARG A 122 -25.79 6.04 3.61
CA ARG A 122 -25.51 6.91 2.46
C ARG A 122 -24.01 7.16 2.33
N GLU A 123 -23.48 6.95 1.13
CA GLU A 123 -22.07 7.18 0.80
C GLU A 123 -21.71 8.67 0.86
N PHE A 124 -20.66 9.01 1.62
CA PHE A 124 -20.01 10.31 1.57
C PHE A 124 -18.78 10.29 0.67
N GLU A 125 -17.99 9.23 0.77
CA GLU A 125 -16.72 9.09 0.08
C GLU A 125 -16.60 7.67 -0.44
N LYS A 126 -15.92 7.51 -1.56
CA LYS A 126 -15.56 6.21 -2.11
C LYS A 126 -14.20 6.27 -2.78
N TYR A 127 -13.35 5.31 -2.46
CA TYR A 127 -11.96 5.25 -2.89
C TYR A 127 -11.63 3.87 -3.42
N SER A 128 -10.86 3.82 -4.52
CA SER A 128 -10.30 2.56 -5.02
C SER A 128 -9.05 2.20 -4.23
N VAL A 129 -8.99 0.95 -3.77
CA VAL A 129 -7.83 0.37 -3.08
C VAL A 129 -7.24 -0.76 -3.94
N GLY A 130 -5.92 -0.85 -3.92
CA GLY A 130 -5.13 -1.77 -4.73
C GLY A 130 -4.76 -3.03 -3.96
N TYR A 131 -4.37 -4.07 -4.70
CA TYR A 131 -3.79 -5.28 -4.11
C TYR A 131 -2.55 -4.94 -3.30
N GLY A 132 -2.52 -5.36 -2.04
CA GLY A 132 -1.47 -5.08 -1.08
C GLY A 132 -1.54 -3.74 -0.35
N ASP A 133 -2.56 -2.92 -0.63
CA ASP A 133 -2.87 -1.78 0.22
C ASP A 133 -3.18 -2.25 1.64
N ARG A 134 -2.73 -1.47 2.62
CA ARG A 134 -2.97 -1.70 4.05
C ARG A 134 -4.09 -0.80 4.52
N ILE A 135 -5.25 -1.37 4.83
CA ILE A 135 -6.37 -0.67 5.44
C ILE A 135 -6.15 -0.62 6.95
N LYS A 136 -6.23 0.57 7.55
CA LYS A 136 -5.97 0.75 9.00
C LYS A 136 -7.14 0.34 9.90
N PHE A 137 -8.33 0.21 9.33
CA PHE A 137 -9.55 -0.11 10.07
C PHE A 137 -10.27 -1.33 9.51
N GLN A 138 -10.84 -2.12 10.42
CA GLN A 138 -11.76 -3.20 10.07
C GLN A 138 -13.03 -2.64 9.41
N ASN A 139 -13.65 -3.42 8.53
CA ASN A 139 -14.97 -3.10 8.00
C ASN A 139 -15.98 -2.77 9.12
N GLY A 140 -16.77 -1.71 8.95
CA GLY A 140 -17.75 -1.25 9.93
C GLY A 140 -17.18 -0.35 11.03
N SER A 141 -15.87 -0.08 11.05
CA SER A 141 -15.27 0.83 12.03
C SER A 141 -15.68 2.28 11.80
N SER A 142 -15.81 3.04 12.88
CA SER A 142 -15.99 4.50 12.80
C SER A 142 -14.65 5.17 12.50
N VAL A 143 -14.66 6.14 11.58
CA VAL A 143 -13.52 7.00 11.24
C VAL A 143 -13.87 8.45 11.47
N VAL A 144 -12.86 9.26 11.79
CA VAL A 144 -12.98 10.72 11.90
C VAL A 144 -12.36 11.41 10.68
N PRO A 145 -12.69 12.70 10.41
CA PRO A 145 -12.07 13.43 9.34
C PRO A 145 -10.55 13.48 9.49
N TRP A 146 -9.86 13.41 8.36
CA TRP A 146 -8.42 13.44 8.19
C TRP A 146 -7.68 12.31 8.89
N GLN A 147 -8.37 11.23 9.19
CA GLN A 147 -7.77 10.02 9.69
C GLN A 147 -7.16 9.21 8.54
N GLU A 148 -5.95 8.72 8.75
CA GLU A 148 -5.30 7.78 7.85
C GLU A 148 -6.09 6.47 7.81
N ILE A 149 -6.66 6.16 6.64
CA ILE A 149 -7.50 4.97 6.44
C ILE A 149 -6.83 3.90 5.58
N VAL A 150 -5.89 4.29 4.70
CA VAL A 150 -5.13 3.35 3.84
C VAL A 150 -3.69 3.79 3.71
N GLU A 151 -2.77 2.84 3.71
CA GLU A 151 -1.35 3.01 3.37
C GLU A 151 -1.00 2.12 2.17
N ARG A 152 -0.21 2.64 1.23
CA ARG A 152 0.23 1.96 0.01
C ARG A 152 1.71 2.23 -0.24
N ASP A 153 2.46 1.20 -0.60
CA ASP A 153 3.79 1.32 -1.20
C ASP A 153 3.65 1.82 -2.66
N PRO A 154 4.03 3.07 -2.99
CA PRO A 154 3.82 3.61 -4.33
C PRO A 154 4.86 3.11 -5.34
N TYR A 155 5.90 2.42 -4.88
CA TYR A 155 7.05 2.02 -5.68
C TYR A 155 7.03 0.54 -6.04
N SER A 156 6.14 -0.25 -5.45
CA SER A 156 6.09 -1.68 -5.72
C SER A 156 4.68 -2.27 -5.71
N ILE A 157 4.52 -3.34 -6.48
CA ILE A 157 3.36 -4.22 -6.45
C ILE A 157 3.78 -5.48 -5.70
N PRO A 158 3.18 -5.78 -4.54
CA PRO A 158 3.55 -6.96 -3.77
C PRO A 158 2.94 -8.23 -4.39
N ILE A 159 3.59 -9.36 -4.14
CA ILE A 159 3.06 -10.71 -4.32
C ILE A 159 2.84 -11.25 -2.92
N LEU A 160 1.59 -11.45 -2.52
CA LEU A 160 1.23 -11.83 -1.15
C LEU A 160 0.73 -13.27 -1.10
N THR A 161 0.81 -13.89 0.08
CA THR A 161 0.09 -15.15 0.31
C THR A 161 -1.23 -14.95 1.05
N GLU A 162 -2.22 -15.76 0.71
CA GLU A 162 -3.52 -15.80 1.39
C GLU A 162 -3.63 -17.00 2.34
N VAL A 163 -2.62 -17.87 2.37
CA VAL A 163 -2.61 -19.11 3.15
C VAL A 163 -1.37 -19.18 4.03
N ALA A 164 -1.52 -19.78 5.20
CA ALA A 164 -0.38 -20.11 6.03
C ALA A 164 0.32 -21.38 5.51
N GLY A 165 1.64 -21.44 5.65
CA GLY A 165 2.39 -22.65 5.31
C GLY A 165 3.88 -22.42 5.16
N LYS A 166 4.55 -23.37 4.49
CA LYS A 166 5.99 -23.36 4.28
C LYS A 166 6.35 -23.02 2.84
N VAL A 167 7.27 -22.09 2.64
CA VAL A 167 7.74 -21.65 1.33
C VAL A 167 8.54 -22.76 0.64
N ALA A 168 8.18 -23.07 -0.60
CA ALA A 168 8.91 -23.95 -1.50
C ALA A 168 9.17 -23.25 -2.83
N PHE A 169 10.42 -23.25 -3.26
CA PHE A 169 10.83 -22.69 -4.54
C PHE A 169 10.65 -23.68 -5.69
N GLY A 170 10.21 -23.17 -6.84
CA GLY A 170 10.21 -23.89 -8.11
C GLY A 170 10.86 -23.02 -9.18
N ASP A 171 11.79 -23.59 -9.94
CA ASP A 171 12.53 -22.94 -11.03
C ASP A 171 13.22 -21.63 -10.60
N ILE A 172 13.67 -21.54 -9.34
CA ILE A 172 14.49 -20.46 -8.79
C ILE A 172 15.91 -21.02 -8.65
N ILE A 173 16.77 -20.70 -9.61
CA ILE A 173 18.12 -21.24 -9.77
C ILE A 173 19.06 -20.05 -9.95
N LYS A 174 20.05 -19.95 -9.05
CA LYS A 174 21.04 -18.87 -9.06
C LYS A 174 21.77 -18.80 -10.40
N ASP A 175 21.94 -17.58 -10.90
CA ASP A 175 22.58 -17.21 -12.17
C ASP A 175 21.92 -17.81 -13.42
N VAL A 176 20.77 -18.47 -13.26
CA VAL A 176 19.96 -19.01 -14.36
C VAL A 176 18.62 -18.29 -14.41
N SER A 177 17.78 -18.43 -13.39
CA SER A 177 16.46 -17.79 -13.32
C SER A 177 16.35 -16.70 -12.26
N VAL A 178 17.39 -16.52 -11.45
CA VAL A 178 17.52 -15.38 -10.54
C VAL A 178 18.96 -14.91 -10.50
N ARG A 179 19.19 -13.62 -10.25
CA ARG A 179 20.50 -13.09 -9.83
C ARG A 179 20.41 -12.52 -8.43
N GLU A 180 21.55 -12.39 -7.79
CA GLU A 180 21.70 -11.57 -6.59
C GLU A 180 21.97 -10.12 -7.01
N GLU A 181 21.15 -9.20 -6.53
CA GLU A 181 21.41 -7.76 -6.60
C GLU A 181 21.72 -7.26 -5.20
N ILE A 182 22.76 -6.45 -5.06
CA ILE A 182 23.09 -5.80 -3.80
C ILE A 182 22.48 -4.40 -3.86
N ASP A 183 21.63 -4.09 -2.91
CA ASP A 183 21.17 -2.73 -2.69
C ASP A 183 22.36 -1.90 -2.20
N GLU A 184 22.79 -0.92 -3.00
CA GLU A 184 23.99 -0.11 -2.71
C GLU A 184 23.86 0.75 -1.45
N VAL A 185 22.63 1.05 -1.01
CA VAL A 185 22.36 1.90 0.15
C VAL A 185 22.38 1.08 1.44
N THR A 186 21.70 -0.08 1.43
CA THR A 186 21.54 -0.91 2.62
C THR A 186 22.59 -2.03 2.72
N GLY A 187 23.26 -2.35 1.61
CA GLY A 187 24.19 -3.48 1.50
C GLY A 187 23.51 -4.85 1.50
N LEU A 188 22.18 -4.90 1.52
CA LEU A 188 21.42 -6.15 1.53
C LEU A 188 21.41 -6.78 0.13
N SER A 189 21.58 -8.11 0.09
CA SER A 189 21.47 -8.86 -1.16
C SER A 189 20.04 -9.38 -1.33
N HIS A 190 19.46 -9.10 -2.50
CA HIS A 190 18.13 -9.54 -2.90
C HIS A 190 18.22 -10.48 -4.09
N LYS A 191 17.41 -11.54 -4.09
CA LYS A 191 17.23 -12.38 -5.28
C LYS A 191 16.23 -11.73 -6.23
N VAL A 192 16.66 -11.43 -7.44
CA VAL A 192 15.82 -10.81 -8.48
C VAL A 192 15.60 -11.79 -9.62
N VAL A 193 14.34 -11.99 -10.01
CA VAL A 193 13.98 -12.92 -11.08
C VAL A 193 14.47 -12.43 -12.44
N LEU A 194 15.24 -13.30 -13.08
CA LEU A 194 15.72 -13.18 -14.45
C LEU A 194 15.01 -14.23 -15.32
N VAL A 195 14.71 -13.93 -16.58
CA VAL A 195 14.25 -14.95 -17.52
C VAL A 195 15.34 -15.19 -18.55
N SER A 196 15.98 -16.36 -18.46
CA SER A 196 17.04 -16.80 -19.38
C SER A 196 16.61 -17.93 -20.32
N SER A 197 15.52 -18.64 -20.02
CA SER A 197 15.05 -19.80 -20.78
C SER A 197 13.52 -19.81 -20.89
N SER A 198 13.02 -20.14 -22.08
CA SER A 198 11.58 -20.19 -22.39
C SER A 198 10.80 -21.26 -21.62
N HIS A 199 11.48 -22.24 -21.00
CA HIS A 199 10.86 -23.35 -20.29
C HIS A 199 10.75 -23.15 -18.78
N LEU A 200 11.55 -22.25 -18.18
CA LEU A 200 11.51 -22.03 -16.74
C LEU A 200 10.30 -21.18 -16.34
N ARG A 201 9.66 -21.52 -15.22
CA ARG A 201 8.54 -20.78 -14.64
C ARG A 201 8.81 -20.52 -13.16
N PRO A 202 9.66 -19.53 -12.83
CA PRO A 202 9.99 -19.16 -11.46
C PRO A 202 8.72 -18.96 -10.64
N ARG A 203 8.65 -19.61 -9.48
CA ARG A 203 7.46 -19.61 -8.64
C ARG A 203 7.77 -19.88 -7.18
N ILE A 204 6.93 -19.35 -6.33
CA ILE A 204 6.84 -19.72 -4.92
C ILE A 204 5.57 -20.56 -4.73
N SER A 205 5.70 -21.73 -4.11
CA SER A 205 4.58 -22.54 -3.68
C SER A 205 4.52 -22.55 -2.16
N ILE A 206 3.33 -22.47 -1.60
CA ILE A 206 3.11 -22.61 -0.16
C ILE A 206 2.65 -24.04 0.10
N LYS A 207 3.42 -24.75 0.92
CA LYS A 207 3.18 -26.14 1.29
C LYS A 207 2.51 -26.24 2.65
N ASP A 208 1.76 -27.32 2.85
CA ASP A 208 1.29 -27.70 4.18
C ASP A 208 2.45 -27.98 5.14
N THR A 209 2.17 -28.12 6.43
CA THR A 209 3.17 -28.39 7.47
C THR A 209 3.96 -29.67 7.22
N LYS A 210 3.38 -30.63 6.50
CA LYS A 210 4.00 -31.90 6.09
C LYS A 210 4.87 -31.77 4.84
N GLY A 211 4.87 -30.62 4.16
CA GLY A 211 5.62 -30.38 2.92
C GLY A 211 5.08 -31.13 1.70
N THR A 212 3.95 -31.82 1.83
CA THR A 212 3.43 -32.76 0.81
C THR A 212 2.50 -32.02 -0.15
N THR A 213 1.47 -31.38 0.40
CA THR A 213 0.42 -30.72 -0.39
C THR A 213 0.79 -29.29 -0.73
N THR A 214 0.60 -28.88 -1.99
CA THR A 214 0.66 -27.46 -2.37
C THR A 214 -0.67 -26.80 -2.08
N LEU A 215 -0.68 -25.84 -1.15
CA LEU A 215 -1.86 -25.05 -0.78
C LEU A 215 -2.07 -23.86 -1.74
N ALA A 216 -0.99 -23.20 -2.14
CA ALA A 216 -1.03 -22.08 -3.08
C ALA A 216 0.23 -22.03 -3.94
N ARG A 217 0.14 -21.37 -5.10
CA ARG A 217 1.25 -21.20 -6.04
C ARG A 217 1.20 -19.80 -6.66
N TYR A 218 2.33 -19.11 -6.57
CA TYR A 218 2.53 -17.75 -7.06
C TYR A 218 3.65 -17.77 -8.09
N LEU A 219 3.32 -17.47 -9.35
CA LEU A 219 4.33 -17.26 -10.38
C LEU A 219 5.05 -15.94 -10.12
N LEU A 220 6.36 -15.90 -10.38
CA LEU A 220 7.17 -14.71 -10.21
C LEU A 220 7.55 -14.15 -11.59
N PRO A 221 7.00 -13.00 -11.99
CA PRO A 221 7.42 -12.30 -13.20
C PRO A 221 8.90 -11.88 -13.16
N VAL A 222 9.47 -11.58 -14.32
CA VAL A 222 10.80 -10.94 -14.44
C VAL A 222 10.83 -9.65 -13.62
N GLY A 223 11.95 -9.39 -12.95
CA GLY A 223 12.12 -8.19 -12.12
C GLY A 223 11.45 -8.29 -10.74
N THR A 224 10.88 -9.44 -10.39
CA THR A 224 10.39 -9.67 -9.02
C THR A 224 11.58 -9.80 -8.07
N TYR A 225 11.62 -8.94 -7.05
CA TYR A 225 12.47 -9.09 -5.88
C TYR A 225 11.83 -10.10 -4.94
N ILE A 226 12.53 -11.18 -4.65
CA ILE A 226 12.07 -12.22 -3.72
C ILE A 226 12.46 -11.80 -2.30
N LEU A 227 11.49 -11.80 -1.38
CA LEU A 227 11.65 -11.32 0.00
C LEU A 227 11.63 -12.45 1.04
N VAL A 228 11.44 -13.68 0.60
CA VAL A 228 11.40 -14.88 1.46
C VAL A 228 12.45 -15.88 1.02
N GLU A 229 12.85 -16.76 1.94
CA GLU A 229 13.74 -17.87 1.68
C GLU A 229 13.00 -19.20 1.59
N LYS A 230 13.65 -20.17 0.94
CA LYS A 230 13.11 -21.53 0.86
C LYS A 230 13.02 -22.11 2.28
N GLY A 231 11.81 -22.49 2.67
CA GLY A 231 11.54 -23.10 3.96
C GLY A 231 10.98 -22.15 5.01
N ASP A 232 10.85 -20.85 4.70
CA ASP A 232 10.23 -19.88 5.59
C ASP A 232 8.78 -20.24 5.90
N ILE A 233 8.35 -19.92 7.12
CA ILE A 233 6.95 -19.99 7.53
C ILE A 233 6.29 -18.65 7.24
N VAL A 234 5.24 -18.72 6.44
CA VAL A 234 4.43 -17.56 6.04
C VAL A 234 2.99 -17.73 6.51
N PHE A 235 2.31 -16.61 6.63
CA PHE A 235 0.94 -16.41 7.09
C PHE A 235 0.19 -15.56 6.07
N PRO A 236 -1.15 -15.61 6.09
CA PRO A 236 -1.97 -14.76 5.23
C PRO A 236 -1.57 -13.27 5.37
N GLY A 237 -1.40 -12.59 4.24
CA GLY A 237 -1.01 -11.19 4.16
C GLY A 237 0.50 -10.95 4.09
N ASP A 238 1.33 -11.98 4.24
CA ASP A 238 2.78 -11.83 4.09
C ASP A 238 3.19 -11.61 2.64
N VAL A 239 4.19 -10.74 2.45
CA VAL A 239 4.79 -10.43 1.15
C VAL A 239 5.86 -11.47 0.81
N LEU A 240 5.62 -12.23 -0.27
CA LEU A 240 6.57 -13.20 -0.83
C LEU A 240 7.61 -12.52 -1.74
N GLY A 241 7.19 -11.48 -2.45
CA GLY A 241 8.05 -10.72 -3.35
C GLY A 241 7.44 -9.39 -3.75
N LYS A 242 8.21 -8.55 -4.42
CA LYS A 242 7.80 -7.22 -4.90
C LYS A 242 8.24 -7.01 -6.33
N ILE A 243 7.35 -6.44 -7.15
CA ILE A 243 7.66 -5.96 -8.49
C ILE A 243 7.79 -4.45 -8.38
N LEU A 244 8.97 -3.91 -8.65
CA LEU A 244 9.16 -2.46 -8.61
C LEU A 244 8.44 -1.82 -9.80
N ILE A 245 7.65 -0.79 -9.51
CA ILE A 245 7.03 0.06 -10.53
C ILE A 245 8.12 0.99 -11.02
N ALA A 246 8.47 0.89 -12.29
CA ALA A 246 9.40 1.82 -12.91
C ALA A 246 8.82 3.24 -12.87
N THR A 247 9.23 4.03 -11.89
CA THR A 247 9.19 5.49 -12.01
C THR A 247 10.48 5.85 -12.76
N LEU A 248 10.35 6.28 -14.01
CA LEU A 248 11.43 6.58 -14.95
C LEU A 248 12.68 7.19 -14.29
N ASN A 249 13.71 6.37 -14.04
CA ASN A 249 15.08 6.85 -14.04
C ASN A 249 15.58 6.84 -15.49
N THR A 250 15.00 7.70 -16.34
CA THR A 250 15.62 8.10 -17.61
C THR A 250 16.42 9.38 -17.37
N LEU A 251 17.39 9.30 -16.47
CA LEU A 251 18.45 10.30 -16.30
C LEU A 251 19.71 9.50 -15.95
N ASN A 252 20.35 8.96 -16.98
CA ASN A 252 21.79 8.62 -17.07
C ASN A 252 21.99 7.72 -18.30
N ALA A 253 21.96 8.33 -19.48
CA ALA A 253 22.60 7.86 -20.70
C ALA A 253 23.01 9.09 -21.51
#